data_AF-A0A960YG91-F1
#
_entry.id   AF-A0A960YG91-F1
#
_cell.length_a   1.000
_cell.length_b   1.000
_cell.length_c   1.000
_cell.angle_alpha   90.00
_cell.angle_beta   90.00
_cell.angle_gamma   90.00
#
_symmetry.space_group_name_H-M   'P 1'
#
loop_
_entity.id
_entity.type
_entity.pdbx_description
1 polymer ?
#
loop_
_entity_poly.entity_id
_entity_poly.type
_entity_poly.pdbx_seq_one_letter_code
_entity_poly.pdbx_strand_id
1 'polypeptide(L)'
;MIRRILHILIALASWVLFVDYWFLVLGQPLSPGLRVALGFMVVSVLLLPILVYLWILHNLRVARRWRARRGERQDPHEDFHEDFLGRSLAGTDLHTLQGARELVIELQGEHKRYRAADSDAADGRPGPGAEEAT
;
A
#
# COMPACT_ATOMS: atom_id res chain seq x y z
N MET A 1 12.21 -19.71 26.08
CA MET A 1 10.88 -19.86 26.73
C MET A 1 10.55 -18.75 27.71
N ILE A 2 11.46 -18.36 28.61
CA ILE A 2 11.28 -17.29 29.62
C ILE A 2 10.73 -15.96 29.03
N ARG A 3 11.28 -15.49 27.90
CA ARG A 3 10.79 -14.27 27.23
C ARG A 3 9.30 -14.35 26.88
N ARG A 4 8.82 -15.47 26.34
CA ARG A 4 7.40 -15.66 25.97
C ARG A 4 6.50 -15.64 27.20
N ILE A 5 6.90 -16.36 28.26
CA ILE A 5 6.15 -16.39 29.52
C ILE A 5 6.03 -14.99 30.10
N LEU A 6 7.13 -14.22 30.10
CA LEU A 6 7.14 -12.85 30.59
C LEU A 6 6.25 -11.92 29.76
N HIS A 7 6.22 -12.06 28.43
CA HIS A 7 5.30 -11.29 27.58
C HIS A 7 3.83 -11.65 27.86
N ILE A 8 3.53 -12.93 28.07
CA ILE A 8 2.17 -13.38 28.39
C ILE A 8 1.74 -12.82 29.76
N LEU A 9 2.62 -12.88 30.76
CA LEU A 9 2.34 -12.34 32.09
C LEU A 9 2.13 -10.83 32.06
N ILE A 10 2.96 -10.09 31.32
CA ILE A 10 2.77 -8.65 31.13
C ILE A 10 1.44 -8.38 30.43
N ALA A 11 1.16 -9.08 29.33
CA ALA A 11 -0.10 -8.89 28.60
C ALA A 11 -1.32 -9.17 29.50
N LEU A 12 -1.27 -10.23 30.30
CA LEU A 12 -2.34 -10.57 31.23
C LEU A 12 -2.47 -9.52 32.35
N ALA A 13 -1.35 -9.09 32.94
CA ALA A 13 -1.34 -8.05 33.96
C ALA A 13 -1.87 -6.71 33.43
N SER A 14 -1.50 -6.32 32.21
CA SER A 14 -2.03 -5.14 31.55
C SER A 14 -3.53 -5.24 31.31
N TRP A 15 -4.04 -6.41 30.94
CA TRP A 15 -5.49 -6.63 30.79
C TRP A 15 -6.24 -6.53 32.12
N VAL A 16 -5.70 -7.13 33.18
CA VAL A 16 -6.28 -7.03 34.53
C VAL A 16 -6.32 -5.57 34.98
N LEU A 17 -5.21 -4.84 34.84
CA LEU A 17 -5.16 -3.41 35.17
C LEU A 17 -6.14 -2.59 34.32
N PHE A 18 -6.22 -2.88 33.02
CA PHE A 18 -7.16 -2.19 32.13
C PHE A 18 -8.61 -2.37 32.61
N VAL A 19 -9.02 -3.59 32.94
CA VAL A 19 -10.37 -3.88 33.47
C VAL A 19 -10.61 -3.22 34.82
N ASP A 20 -9.62 -3.23 35.72
CA ASP A 20 -9.69 -2.55 37.03
C ASP A 20 -9.91 -1.03 36.88
N TYR A 21 -9.16 -0.40 35.97
CA TYR A 21 -9.36 1.01 35.64
C TYR A 21 -10.76 1.30 35.06
N TRP A 22 -11.33 0.37 34.29
CA TRP A 22 -12.71 0.51 33.82
C TRP A 22 -13.72 0.49 34.97
N PHE A 23 -13.52 -0.33 36.01
CA PHE A 23 -14.38 -0.28 37.20
C PHE A 23 -14.30 1.07 37.91
N LEU A 24 -13.11 1.67 38.00
CA LEU A 24 -12.95 3.03 38.52
C LEU A 24 -13.71 4.05 37.67
N VAL A 25 -13.59 3.99 36.35
CA VAL A 25 -14.29 4.90 35.42
C VAL A 25 -15.82 4.74 35.53
N LEU A 26 -16.33 3.51 35.65
CA LEU A 26 -17.76 3.22 35.78
C LEU A 26 -18.33 3.63 37.15
N GLY A 27 -17.51 3.62 38.21
CA GLY A 27 -17.91 4.02 39.56
C GLY A 27 -17.92 5.54 39.79
N GLN A 28 -17.33 6.33 38.90
CA GLN A 28 -17.35 7.78 39.00
C GLN A 28 -18.67 8.37 38.46
N PRO A 29 -19.22 9.41 39.11
CA PRO A 29 -20.37 10.12 38.56
C PRO A 29 -20.00 10.75 37.22
N LEU A 30 -20.91 10.63 36.25
CA LEU A 30 -20.73 11.17 34.91
C LEU A 30 -20.58 12.71 34.94
N SER A 31 -19.34 13.17 34.94
CA SER A 31 -19.06 14.60 34.80
C SER A 31 -19.59 15.11 33.45
N PRO A 32 -19.95 16.41 33.34
CA PRO A 32 -20.34 17.00 32.06
C PRO A 32 -19.32 16.74 30.94
N GLY A 33 -18.02 16.82 31.24
CA GLY A 33 -16.95 16.54 30.28
C GLY A 33 -16.91 15.08 29.82
N LEU A 34 -17.08 14.13 30.74
CA LEU A 34 -17.10 12.70 30.40
C LEU A 34 -18.31 12.34 29.52
N ARG A 35 -19.47 12.97 29.73
CA ARG A 35 -20.66 12.78 28.89
C ARG A 35 -20.45 13.28 27.46
N VAL A 36 -19.80 14.42 27.30
CA VAL A 36 -19.44 14.96 25.97
C VAL A 36 -18.45 14.03 25.28
N ALA A 37 -17.42 13.56 25.99
CA ALA A 37 -16.44 12.63 25.44
C ALA A 37 -17.07 11.30 25.01
N LEU A 38 -17.94 10.71 25.84
CA LEU A 38 -18.71 9.51 25.50
C LEU A 38 -19.61 9.73 24.28
N GLY A 39 -20.33 10.87 24.23
CA GLY A 39 -21.14 11.23 23.07
C GLY A 39 -20.31 11.32 21.80
N PHE A 40 -19.16 12.00 21.86
CA PHE A 40 -18.25 12.12 20.72
C PHE A 40 -17.68 10.77 20.29
N MET A 41 -17.33 9.90 21.25
CA MET A 41 -16.84 8.55 20.98
C MET A 41 -17.90 7.72 20.26
N VAL A 42 -19.14 7.70 20.77
CA VAL A 42 -20.26 6.96 20.15
C VAL A 42 -20.53 7.47 18.75
N VAL A 43 -20.62 8.80 18.57
CA VAL A 43 -20.83 9.41 17.25
C VAL A 43 -19.70 9.06 16.30
N SER A 44 -18.44 9.12 16.75
CA SER A 44 -17.28 8.80 15.90
C SER A 44 -17.25 7.32 15.49
N VAL A 45 -17.50 6.42 16.44
CA VAL A 45 -17.54 4.96 16.19
C VAL A 45 -18.65 4.59 15.22
N LEU A 46 -19.76 5.35 15.18
CA LEU A 46 -20.84 5.12 14.22
C LEU A 46 -20.59 5.80 12.87
N LEU A 47 -20.20 7.07 12.87
CA LEU A 47 -20.06 7.85 11.64
C LEU A 47 -18.88 7.42 10.78
N LEU A 48 -17.72 7.10 11.38
CA LEU A 48 -16.54 6.69 10.62
C LEU A 48 -16.76 5.46 9.76
N PRO A 49 -17.26 4.32 10.27
CA PRO A 49 -17.50 3.14 9.43
C PRO A 49 -18.58 3.40 8.38
N ILE A 50 -19.61 4.19 8.69
CA ILE A 50 -20.63 4.59 7.70
C ILE A 50 -19.98 5.38 6.57
N LEU A 51 -19.16 6.38 6.89
CA LEU A 51 -18.48 7.21 5.91
C LEU A 51 -17.55 6.37 5.04
N VAL A 52 -16.74 5.50 5.65
CA VAL A 52 -15.83 4.58 4.95
C VAL A 52 -16.64 3.64 4.04
N TYR A 53 -17.73 3.06 4.53
CA TYR A 53 -18.58 2.18 3.74
C TYR A 53 -19.22 2.90 2.54
N LEU A 54 -19.75 4.10 2.75
CA LEU A 54 -20.28 4.94 1.68
C LEU A 54 -19.21 5.31 0.66
N TRP A 55 -18.00 5.61 1.11
CA TRP A 55 -16.86 5.89 0.25
C TRP A 55 -16.46 4.66 -0.58
N ILE A 56 -16.42 3.47 0.01
CA ILE A 56 -16.18 2.20 -0.71
C ILE A 56 -17.26 1.98 -1.76
N LEU A 57 -18.55 2.12 -1.40
CA LEU A 57 -19.66 1.97 -2.33
C LEU A 57 -19.60 2.99 -3.48
N HIS A 58 -19.23 4.23 -3.18
CA HIS A 58 -19.03 5.27 -4.18
C HIS A 58 -17.94 4.86 -5.18
N ASN A 59 -16.76 4.46 -4.69
CA ASN A 59 -15.66 4.04 -5.54
C ASN A 59 -16.01 2.80 -6.37
N LEU A 60 -16.72 1.83 -5.79
CA LEU A 60 -17.20 0.66 -6.55
C LEU A 60 -18.17 1.05 -7.65
N ARG A 61 -19.09 1.99 -7.40
CA ARG A 61 -20.02 2.51 -8.42
C ARG A 61 -19.28 3.22 -9.54
N VAL A 62 -18.29 4.05 -9.21
CA VAL A 62 -17.44 4.72 -10.20
C VAL A 62 -16.67 3.68 -11.01
N ALA A 63 -15.99 2.74 -10.36
CA ALA A 63 -15.24 1.68 -11.03
C ALA A 63 -16.12 0.82 -11.94
N ARG A 64 -17.32 0.44 -11.50
CA ARG A 64 -18.28 -0.30 -12.35
C ARG A 64 -18.73 0.51 -13.56
N ARG A 65 -19.02 1.80 -13.39
CA ARG A 65 -19.35 2.69 -14.52
C ARG A 65 -18.19 2.83 -15.50
N TRP A 66 -16.95 2.88 -15.02
CA TRP A 66 -15.77 2.99 -15.87
C TRP A 66 -15.49 1.68 -16.62
N ARG A 67 -15.59 0.53 -15.95
CA ARG A 67 -15.49 -0.79 -16.60
C ARG A 67 -16.60 -1.01 -17.63
N ALA A 68 -17.83 -0.61 -17.32
CA ALA A 68 -18.94 -0.72 -18.25
C ALA A 68 -18.78 0.17 -19.50
N ARG A 69 -18.07 1.31 -19.39
CA ARG A 69 -17.75 2.18 -20.54
C ARG A 69 -16.54 1.72 -21.34
N ARG A 70 -15.58 1.05 -20.71
CA ARG A 70 -14.32 0.61 -21.36
C ARG A 70 -14.38 -0.81 -21.92
N GLY A 71 -15.52 -1.48 -21.81
CA GLY A 71 -15.61 -2.88 -22.22
C GLY A 71 -14.82 -3.79 -21.29
N GLU A 72 -15.28 -5.02 -21.19
CA GLU A 72 -14.63 -6.06 -20.41
C GLU A 72 -13.21 -6.26 -20.95
N ARG A 73 -12.21 -5.87 -20.15
CA ARG A 73 -10.81 -6.29 -20.23
C ARG A 73 -10.28 -6.28 -21.68
N GLN A 74 -9.85 -5.11 -22.16
CA GLN A 74 -8.84 -5.10 -23.20
C GLN A 74 -7.71 -6.02 -22.72
N ASP A 75 -7.48 -7.08 -23.48
CA ASP A 75 -6.25 -7.86 -23.41
C ASP A 75 -5.09 -6.87 -23.32
N PRO A 76 -4.13 -7.02 -22.40
CA PRO A 76 -2.92 -6.20 -22.41
C PRO A 76 -2.00 -6.62 -23.57
N HIS A 77 -2.57 -6.69 -24.77
CA HIS A 77 -1.90 -6.39 -26.03
C HIS A 77 -2.20 -4.92 -26.39
N GLU A 78 -2.16 -4.03 -25.40
CA GLU A 78 -1.87 -2.64 -25.71
C GLU A 78 -0.40 -2.62 -26.13
N ASP A 79 -0.18 -2.41 -27.42
CA ASP A 79 1.11 -1.99 -27.95
C ASP A 79 1.55 -0.74 -27.17
N PHE A 80 2.26 -0.99 -26.08
CA PHE A 80 2.66 -0.01 -25.08
C PHE A 80 3.83 0.78 -25.65
N HIS A 81 3.53 1.64 -26.62
CA HIS A 81 4.51 2.42 -27.37
C HIS A 81 4.91 3.71 -26.67
N GLU A 82 4.13 4.18 -25.69
CA GLU A 82 4.36 5.43 -24.99
C GLU A 82 4.07 5.29 -23.49
N ASP A 83 4.86 5.98 -22.65
CA ASP A 83 4.59 6.06 -21.22
C ASP A 83 3.58 7.16 -20.87
N PHE A 84 3.16 7.24 -19.61
CA PHE A 84 2.20 8.24 -19.12
C PHE A 84 2.64 9.70 -19.37
N LEU A 85 3.93 9.94 -19.62
CA LEU A 85 4.50 11.24 -19.94
C LEU A 85 4.71 11.45 -21.44
N GLY A 86 4.20 10.55 -22.29
CA GLY A 86 4.30 10.62 -23.75
C GLY A 86 5.67 10.17 -24.31
N ARG A 87 6.50 9.51 -23.50
CA ARG A 87 7.85 9.08 -23.95
C ARG A 87 7.78 7.74 -24.67
N SER A 88 8.46 7.64 -25.81
CA SER A 88 8.39 6.45 -26.66
C SER A 88 9.18 5.27 -26.06
N LEU A 89 8.55 4.11 -26.02
CA LEU A 89 9.08 2.84 -25.55
C LEU A 89 9.65 2.03 -26.73
N ALA A 90 10.75 2.52 -27.29
CA ALA A 90 11.35 1.92 -28.46
C ALA A 90 12.01 0.56 -28.13
N GLY A 91 11.52 -0.52 -28.76
CA GLY A 91 12.20 -1.83 -28.82
C GLY A 91 12.16 -2.66 -27.52
N THR A 92 11.20 -2.41 -26.63
CA THR A 92 11.07 -3.16 -25.38
C THR A 92 10.15 -4.37 -25.58
N ASP A 93 10.70 -5.58 -25.60
CA ASP A 93 9.90 -6.81 -25.57
C ASP A 93 9.41 -7.09 -24.14
N LEU A 94 8.19 -6.63 -23.85
CA LEU A 94 7.55 -6.75 -22.54
C LEU A 94 7.44 -8.20 -22.05
N HIS A 95 7.39 -9.20 -22.94
CA HIS A 95 7.33 -10.61 -22.54
C HIS A 95 8.59 -11.06 -21.82
N THR A 96 9.76 -10.53 -22.21
CA THR A 96 11.03 -10.85 -21.54
C THR A 96 11.15 -10.20 -20.16
N LEU A 97 10.39 -9.13 -19.90
CA LEU A 97 10.43 -8.38 -18.64
C LEU A 97 9.48 -8.93 -17.58
N GLN A 98 8.43 -9.66 -17.97
CA GLN A 98 7.44 -10.21 -17.02
C GLN A 98 8.05 -11.22 -16.03
N GLY A 99 9.16 -11.85 -16.40
CA GLY A 99 9.91 -12.79 -15.55
C GLY A 99 11.13 -12.18 -14.84
N ALA A 100 11.44 -10.91 -15.07
CA ALA A 100 12.66 -10.29 -14.54
C ALA A 100 12.52 -9.99 -13.05
N ARG A 101 13.52 -10.41 -12.26
CA ARG A 101 13.58 -10.08 -10.83
C ARG A 101 13.90 -8.60 -10.59
N GLU A 102 14.63 -7.99 -11.51
CA GLU A 102 15.04 -6.59 -11.47
C GLU A 102 14.98 -5.98 -12.86
N LEU A 103 14.42 -4.76 -12.94
CA LEU A 103 14.22 -4.01 -14.18
C LEU A 103 15.05 -2.74 -14.13
N VAL A 104 15.93 -2.58 -15.12
CA VAL A 104 16.69 -1.36 -15.34
C VAL A 104 15.95 -0.50 -16.35
N ILE A 105 15.71 0.76 -15.97
CA ILE A 105 15.04 1.74 -16.81
C ILE A 105 16.09 2.76 -17.26
N GLU A 106 16.38 2.76 -18.54
CA GLU A 106 17.29 3.74 -19.14
C GLU A 106 16.48 4.82 -19.87
N LEU A 107 16.85 6.08 -19.62
CA LEU A 107 16.26 7.24 -20.26
C LEU A 107 17.28 7.82 -21.25
N GLN A 108 17.03 7.64 -22.55
CA GLN A 108 17.82 8.22 -23.63
C GLN A 108 17.01 9.33 -24.30
N GLY A 109 17.10 10.54 -23.74
CA GLY A 109 16.31 11.69 -24.19
C GLY A 109 14.80 11.43 -24.06
N GLU A 110 14.08 11.52 -25.17
CA GLU A 110 12.62 11.27 -25.27
C GLU A 110 12.25 9.78 -25.33
N HIS A 111 13.24 8.88 -25.31
CA HIS A 111 13.02 7.45 -25.40
C HIS A 111 13.33 6.78 -24.07
N LYS A 112 12.42 5.92 -23.63
CA LYS A 112 12.58 5.13 -22.42
C LYS A 112 12.71 3.65 -22.80
N ARG A 113 13.77 3.00 -22.34
CA ARG A 113 14.02 1.58 -22.57
C ARG A 113 13.98 0.82 -21.25
N TYR A 114 13.34 -0.34 -21.28
CA TYR A 114 13.35 -1.27 -20.15
C TYR A 114 14.18 -2.49 -20.51
N ARG A 115 15.12 -2.86 -19.64
CA ARG A 115 15.93 -4.08 -19.73
C ARG A 115 15.81 -4.85 -18.42
N ALA A 116 15.92 -6.18 -18.47
CA ALA A 116 16.15 -6.97 -17.26
C ALA A 116 17.60 -6.78 -16.81
N ALA A 117 17.86 -6.61 -15.51
CA ALA A 117 19.22 -6.43 -14.99
C ALA A 117 20.12 -7.64 -15.30
N ASP A 118 19.54 -8.84 -15.35
CA ASP A 118 20.25 -10.08 -15.68
C ASP A 118 20.74 -10.13 -17.14
N SER A 119 20.19 -9.29 -18.03
CA SER A 119 20.63 -9.17 -19.43
C SER A 119 21.97 -8.45 -19.58
N ASP A 120 22.36 -7.59 -18.62
CA ASP A 120 23.64 -6.86 -18.68
C ASP A 120 24.84 -7.75 -18.34
N ALA A 121 24.63 -8.80 -17.53
CA ALA A 121 25.67 -9.79 -17.24
C ALA A 121 26.10 -10.57 -18.51
N ALA A 122 25.23 -10.66 -19.52
CA ALA A 122 25.52 -11.29 -20.80
C ALA A 122 26.13 -10.35 -21.86
N ASP A 123 26.00 -9.02 -21.70
CA ASP A 123 26.40 -8.00 -22.69
C ASP A 123 27.75 -7.31 -22.36
N GLY A 124 28.48 -7.81 -21.34
CA GLY A 124 29.90 -7.51 -21.13
C GLY A 124 30.25 -6.05 -20.78
N ARG A 125 29.29 -5.20 -20.40
CA ARG A 125 29.59 -3.86 -19.89
C ARG A 125 29.79 -3.89 -18.37
N PRO A 126 30.90 -3.32 -17.85
CA PRO A 126 31.10 -3.22 -16.42
C PRO A 126 30.02 -2.30 -15.83
N GLY A 127 29.31 -2.79 -14.81
CA GLY A 127 28.30 -2.03 -14.08
C GLY A 127 28.90 -0.79 -13.39
N PRO A 128 28.07 0.23 -13.12
CA PRO A 128 28.53 1.47 -12.51
C PRO A 128 28.82 1.23 -11.02
N GLY A 129 30.04 0.79 -10.71
CA GLY A 129 30.44 0.49 -9.32
C GLY A 129 31.92 0.20 -9.11
N ALA A 130 32.80 0.56 -10.05
CA ALA A 130 34.24 0.27 -9.97
C ALA A 130 35.13 1.52 -9.96
N GLU A 131 34.66 2.66 -9.46
CA GLU A 131 35.51 3.84 -9.19
C GLU A 131 35.21 4.40 -7.80
N GLU A 132 35.73 3.75 -6.76
CA GLU A 132 36.03 4.40 -5.47
C GLU A 132 36.90 3.47 -4.61
N ALA A 133 38.15 3.24 -5.05
CA ALA A 133 39.24 2.78 -4.20
C ALA A 133 40.59 2.87 -4.92
N THR A 134 41.14 4.07 -5.06
CA THR A 134 42.59 4.30 -4.87
C THR A 134 42.89 5.76 -4.63
#